data_AF-A0A543IGJ5-F1
#
_entry.id   AF-A0A543IGJ5-F1
#
_cell.length_a   1.000
_cell.length_b   1.000
_cell.length_c   1.000
_cell.angle_alpha   90.00
_cell.angle_beta   90.00
_cell.angle_gamma   90.00
#
_symmetry.space_group_name_H-M   'P 1'
#
loop_
_entity.id
_entity.type
_entity.pdbx_description
1 polymer ?
#
loop_
_entity_poly.entity_id
_entity_poly.type
_entity_poly.pdbx_seq_one_letter_code
_entity_poly.pdbx_strand_id
1 'polypeptide(L)'
;MTRSVLAVLARAVPGRLEEFRRWYDEVHIPELRSRYPEIVEVERHDVAKPTVDGVPEADGAPPGPDSVAIYLVEGSASDLWSRMSTDRTLSTSKAFDYSSVRVICGSG
;
A
#
# COMPACT_ATOMS: atom_id res chain seq x y z
N MET A 1 -18.71 -13.25 11.59
CA MET A 1 -18.37 -12.03 10.83
C MET A 1 -17.48 -12.43 9.68
N THR A 2 -17.74 -11.94 8.47
CA THR A 2 -16.91 -12.25 7.29
C THR A 2 -15.62 -11.44 7.35
N ARG A 3 -14.50 -12.05 6.95
CA ARG A 3 -13.21 -11.36 6.80
C ARG A 3 -12.89 -11.20 5.32
N SER A 4 -12.29 -10.07 4.98
CA SER A 4 -11.82 -9.76 3.64
C SER A 4 -10.41 -9.20 3.68
N VAL A 5 -9.75 -9.20 2.54
CA VAL A 5 -8.40 -8.70 2.38
C VAL A 5 -8.41 -7.50 1.45
N LEU A 6 -7.76 -6.43 1.88
CA LEU A 6 -7.41 -5.28 1.05
C LEU A 6 -5.90 -5.30 0.84
N ALA A 7 -5.44 -5.56 -0.38
CA ALA A 7 -4.02 -5.45 -0.72
C ALA A 7 -3.78 -4.19 -1.56
N VAL A 8 -2.78 -3.41 -1.15
CA VAL A 8 -2.40 -2.13 -1.78
C VAL A 8 -0.96 -2.25 -2.27
N LEU A 9 -0.78 -2.19 -3.59
CA LEU A 9 0.52 -2.12 -4.21
C LEU A 9 0.84 -0.65 -4.49
N ALA A 10 1.99 -0.20 -4.00
CA ALA A 10 2.37 1.21 -4.03
C ALA A 10 3.84 1.39 -4.44
N ARG A 11 4.13 2.57 -4.98
CA ARG A 11 5.49 3.02 -5.29
C ARG A 11 5.84 4.29 -4.56
N ALA A 12 7.14 4.45 -4.34
CA ALA A 12 7.72 5.73 -4.00
C ALA A 12 7.86 6.60 -5.25
N VAL A 13 7.81 7.91 -5.07
CA VAL A 13 8.34 8.87 -6.05
C VAL A 13 9.84 8.58 -6.24
N PRO A 14 10.37 8.63 -7.48
CA PRO A 14 11.79 8.35 -7.74
C PRO A 14 12.73 9.12 -6.81
N GLY A 15 13.68 8.41 -6.21
CA GLY A 15 14.64 8.97 -5.25
C GLY A 15 14.10 9.21 -3.83
N ARG A 16 12.85 8.84 -3.52
CA ARG A 16 12.22 9.07 -2.20
C ARG A 16 11.80 7.80 -1.46
N LEU A 17 12.43 6.66 -1.77
CA LEU A 17 12.04 5.36 -1.21
C LEU A 17 12.10 5.32 0.32
N GLU A 18 13.13 5.89 0.93
CA GLU A 18 13.26 5.91 2.40
C GLU A 18 12.20 6.79 3.07
N GLU A 19 11.93 7.98 2.51
CA GLU A 19 10.87 8.88 2.98
C GLU A 19 9.48 8.21 2.85
N PHE A 20 9.25 7.50 1.75
CA PHE A 20 8.05 6.71 1.52
C PHE A 20 7.89 5.63 2.59
N ARG A 21 8.92 4.79 2.81
CA ARG A 21 8.89 3.70 3.79
C ARG A 21 8.59 4.24 5.18
N ARG A 22 9.33 5.28 5.59
CA ARG A 22 9.17 5.92 6.89
C ARG A 22 7.75 6.44 7.10
N TRP A 23 7.22 7.18 6.12
CA TRP A 23 5.86 7.69 6.20
C TRP A 23 4.82 6.56 6.28
N TYR A 24 5.02 5.48 5.52
CA TYR A 24 4.09 4.35 5.52
C TYR A 24 4.01 3.69 6.91
N ASP A 25 5.17 3.47 7.52
CA ASP A 25 5.29 2.73 8.78
C ASP A 25 5.00 3.61 10.00
N GLU A 26 5.43 4.88 10.00
CA GLU A 26 5.30 5.78 11.15
C GLU A 26 4.00 6.62 11.15
N VAL A 27 3.37 6.83 9.99
CA VAL A 27 2.21 7.73 9.85
C VAL A 27 1.01 6.98 9.27
N HIS A 28 1.15 6.42 8.07
CA HIS A 28 0.00 5.92 7.31
C HIS A 28 -0.68 4.73 7.99
N ILE A 29 0.07 3.65 8.25
CA ILE A 29 -0.50 2.45 8.90
C ILE A 29 -1.08 2.77 10.29
N PRO A 30 -0.38 3.50 11.18
CA PRO A 30 -0.95 3.89 12.47
C PRO A 30 -2.24 4.71 12.35
N GLU A 31 -2.29 5.71 11.45
CA GLU A 31 -3.46 6.54 11.23
C GLU A 31 -4.65 5.70 10.74
N LEU A 32 -4.44 4.82 9.77
CA LEU A 32 -5.49 3.94 9.25
C LEU A 32 -6.04 3.02 10.33
N ARG A 33 -5.19 2.38 11.13
CA ARG A 33 -5.63 1.50 12.23
C ARG A 33 -6.39 2.27 13.31
N SER A 34 -6.01 3.52 13.58
CA SER A 34 -6.74 4.36 14.53
C SER A 34 -8.10 4.80 14.00
N ARG A 35 -8.24 5.00 12.69
CA ARG A 35 -9.43 5.59 12.07
C ARG A 35 -10.45 4.54 11.61
N TYR A 36 -9.98 3.35 11.27
CA TYR A 36 -10.79 2.24 10.76
C TYR A 36 -10.59 1.01 11.67
N PRO A 37 -11.35 0.90 12.77
CA PRO A 37 -11.25 -0.23 13.71
C PRO A 37 -11.50 -1.60 13.09
N GLU A 38 -12.18 -1.66 11.94
CA GLU A 38 -12.37 -2.86 11.13
C GLU A 38 -11.07 -3.42 10.54
N ILE A 39 -9.97 -2.66 10.52
CA ILE A 39 -8.63 -3.15 10.18
C ILE A 39 -8.06 -3.89 11.38
N VAL A 40 -8.11 -5.22 11.34
CA VAL A 40 -7.67 -6.07 12.45
C VAL A 40 -6.18 -6.41 12.38
N GLU A 41 -5.62 -6.49 11.18
CA GLU A 41 -4.22 -6.81 10.94
C GLU A 41 -3.68 -6.04 9.72
N VAL A 42 -2.42 -5.66 9.77
CA VAL A 42 -1.71 -5.03 8.66
C VAL A 42 -0.31 -5.61 8.57
N GLU A 43 0.08 -6.03 7.38
CA GLU A 43 1.44 -6.42 7.07
C GLU A 43 1.91 -5.66 5.83
N ARG A 44 3.14 -5.14 5.86
CA ARG A 44 3.76 -4.46 4.71
C ARG A 44 5.04 -5.16 4.34
N HIS A 45 5.17 -5.50 3.06
CA HIS A 45 6.37 -6.08 2.47
C HIS A 45 6.96 -5.14 1.44
N ASP A 46 8.29 -4.99 1.47
CA ASP A 46 9.01 -4.39 0.36
C ASP A 46 9.10 -5.38 -0.80
N VAL A 47 8.93 -4.89 -2.02
CA VAL A 47 9.03 -5.71 -3.23
C VAL A 47 10.45 -5.57 -3.77
N ALA A 48 11.21 -6.66 -3.73
CA ALA A 48 12.51 -6.72 -4.37
C ALA A 48 12.36 -6.49 -5.88
N LYS A 49 13.22 -5.65 -6.45
CA LYS A 49 13.29 -5.50 -7.91
C LYS A 49 13.90 -6.77 -8.50
N PRO A 50 13.26 -7.42 -9.49
CA PRO A 50 13.85 -8.57 -10.14
C PRO A 50 15.20 -8.16 -10.75
N THR A 51 16.21 -8.98 -10.49
CA THR A 51 17.54 -8.87 -11.10
C THR A 51 17.77 -10.11 -11.96
N VAL A 52 18.18 -9.92 -13.21
CA VAL A 52 18.65 -11.00 -14.08
C VAL A 52 20.17 -11.02 -13.98
N ASP A 53 20.74 -12.11 -13.47
CA ASP A 53 22.20 -12.26 -13.25
C ASP A 53 22.84 -11.12 -12.43
N GLY A 54 22.09 -10.56 -11.48
CA GLY A 54 22.54 -9.43 -10.65
C GLY A 54 22.45 -8.06 -11.33
N VAL A 55 22.00 -8.01 -12.59
CA VAL A 55 21.70 -6.77 -13.31
C VAL A 55 20.21 -6.46 -13.10
N PRO A 56 19.83 -5.22 -12.72
CA PRO A 56 18.44 -4.80 -12.73
C PRO A 56 17.80 -5.12 -14.08
N GLU A 57 16.58 -5.64 -14.07
CA GLU A 57 15.82 -5.92 -15.28
C GLU A 57 15.85 -4.70 -16.23
N ALA A 58 16.06 -4.95 -17.53
CA ALA A 58 16.45 -3.93 -18.52
C ALA A 58 15.51 -2.70 -18.58
N ASP A 59 16.09 -1.55 -18.91
CA ASP A 59 15.38 -0.29 -19.15
C ASP A 59 14.23 -0.49 -20.16
N GLY A 60 12.99 -0.36 -19.68
CA GLY A 60 11.79 -0.37 -20.53
C GLY A 60 10.55 -1.06 -19.95
N ALA A 61 10.70 -1.94 -18.95
CA ALA A 61 9.55 -2.49 -18.22
C ALA A 61 8.92 -1.40 -17.32
N PRO A 62 7.58 -1.31 -17.20
CA PRO A 62 6.97 -0.42 -16.23
C PRO A 62 7.50 -0.78 -14.83
N PRO A 63 7.92 0.20 -14.01
CA PRO A 63 8.46 -0.12 -12.69
C PRO A 63 7.37 -0.82 -11.89
N GLY A 64 7.65 -2.06 -11.46
CA GLY A 64 6.82 -2.77 -10.49
C GLY A 64 6.70 -1.98 -9.18
N PRO A 65 5.77 -2.38 -8.29
CA PRO A 65 5.61 -1.74 -6.99
C PRO A 65 6.91 -1.75 -6.19
N ASP A 66 7.03 -0.82 -5.24
CA ASP A 66 8.10 -0.83 -4.24
C ASP A 66 7.66 -1.55 -2.97
N SER A 67 6.35 -1.63 -2.73
CA SER A 67 5.79 -2.36 -1.60
C SER A 67 4.38 -2.89 -1.87
N VAL A 68 3.99 -3.88 -1.08
CA VAL A 68 2.62 -4.33 -0.90
C VAL A 68 2.24 -4.21 0.57
N ALA A 69 1.12 -3.55 0.86
CA ALA A 69 0.50 -3.53 2.18
C ALA A 69 -0.79 -4.36 2.13
N ILE A 70 -0.92 -5.32 3.04
CA ILE A 70 -2.05 -6.24 3.14
C ILE A 70 -2.78 -5.93 4.44
N TYR A 71 -4.04 -5.55 4.33
CA TYR A 71 -4.93 -5.27 5.45
C TYR A 71 -5.96 -6.39 5.56
N LEU A 72 -6.03 -7.03 6.72
CA LEU A 72 -7.13 -7.93 7.07
C LEU A 72 -8.26 -7.07 7.64
N VAL A 73 -9.43 -7.18 7.04
CA VAL A 73 -10.58 -6.32 7.31
C VAL A 73 -11.75 -7.17 7.78
N GLU A 74 -12.34 -6.80 8.91
CA GLU A 74 -13.65 -7.31 9.30
C GLU A 74 -14.75 -6.64 8.47
N GLY A 75 -15.58 -7.45 7.81
CA GLY A 75 -16.56 -6.96 6.84
C GLY A 75 -15.98 -6.85 5.44
N SER A 76 -16.20 -5.70 4.79
CA SER A 76 -16.01 -5.51 3.35
C SER A 76 -14.80 -4.63 3.03
N ALA A 77 -13.77 -5.23 2.43
CA ALA A 77 -12.57 -4.54 1.95
C ALA A 77 -12.90 -3.47 0.89
N SER A 78 -13.88 -3.70 0.02
CA SER A 78 -14.29 -2.73 -0.99
C SER A 78 -14.97 -1.50 -0.37
N ASP A 79 -15.77 -1.68 0.68
CA ASP A 79 -16.44 -0.58 1.36
C ASP A 79 -15.45 0.25 2.18
N LEU A 80 -14.47 -0.41 2.81
CA LEU A 80 -13.34 0.27 3.44
C LEU A 80 -12.55 1.08 2.41
N TRP A 81 -12.18 0.47 1.28
CA TRP A 81 -11.45 1.17 0.22
C TRP A 81 -12.21 2.38 -0.35
N SER A 82 -13.52 2.24 -0.56
CA SER A 82 -14.38 3.34 -1.03
C SER A 82 -14.32 4.55 -0.08
N ARG A 83 -14.38 4.31 1.24
CA ARG A 83 -14.22 5.37 2.25
C ARG A 83 -12.81 5.93 2.29
N MET A 84 -11.79 5.09 2.33
CA MET A 84 -10.38 5.52 2.38
C MET A 84 -9.99 6.37 1.16
N SER A 85 -10.36 5.93 -0.04
CA SER A 85 -10.00 6.61 -1.30
C SER A 85 -10.70 7.96 -1.50
N THR A 86 -11.77 8.24 -0.74
CA THR A 86 -12.50 9.50 -0.76
C THR A 86 -12.20 10.38 0.45
N ASP A 87 -11.59 9.84 1.51
CA ASP A 87 -11.21 10.59 2.70
C ASP A 87 -10.03 11.52 2.41
N ARG A 88 -10.31 12.83 2.30
CA ARG A 88 -9.31 13.88 2.06
C ARG A 88 -8.62 14.37 3.33
N THR A 89 -8.97 13.80 4.48
CA THR A 89 -8.40 14.19 5.79
C THR A 89 -7.27 13.27 6.24
N LEU A 90 -7.06 12.14 5.54
CA LEU A 90 -5.90 11.27 5.75
C LEU A 90 -4.61 12.03 5.44
N SER A 91 -3.59 11.77 6.25
CA SER A 91 -2.26 12.31 6.03
C SER A 91 -1.74 11.87 4.66
N THR A 92 -1.02 12.75 3.97
CA THR A 92 -0.42 12.46 2.66
C THR A 92 1.09 12.65 2.68
N SER A 93 1.78 12.04 1.72
CA SER A 93 3.23 12.18 1.57
C SER A 93 3.61 12.51 0.14
N LYS A 94 4.55 13.46 -0.03
CA LYS A 94 5.14 13.78 -1.33
C LYS A 94 6.06 12.66 -1.85
N ALA A 95 6.44 11.71 -1.01
CA ALA A 95 7.18 10.53 -1.40
C ALA A 95 6.30 9.40 -1.94
N PHE A 96 4.98 9.49 -1.79
CA PHE A 96 4.05 8.46 -2.24
C PHE A 96 3.54 8.77 -3.65
N ASP A 97 3.73 7.84 -4.60
CA ASP A 97 3.21 7.99 -5.96
C ASP A 97 1.74 7.52 -6.05
N TYR A 98 0.83 8.45 -5.79
CA TYR A 98 -0.61 8.21 -5.83
C TYR A 98 -1.13 7.72 -7.18
N SER A 99 -0.45 8.01 -8.29
CA SER A 99 -0.87 7.57 -9.63
C SER A 99 -0.59 6.07 -9.87
N SER A 100 0.34 5.50 -9.11
CA SER A 100 0.78 4.12 -9.24
C SER A 100 -0.04 3.11 -8.44
N VAL A 101 -0.91 3.59 -7.54
CA VAL A 101 -1.63 2.72 -6.61
C VAL A 101 -2.46 1.69 -7.35
N ARG A 102 -2.35 0.44 -6.93
CA ARG A 102 -3.24 -0.65 -7.33
C ARG A 102 -3.84 -1.26 -6.08
N VAL A 103 -5.14 -1.47 -6.11
CA VAL A 103 -5.89 -2.02 -4.98
C VAL A 103 -6.59 -3.29 -5.41
N ILE A 104 -6.46 -4.32 -4.59
CA ILE A 104 -7.10 -5.62 -4.76
C ILE A 104 -7.94 -5.87 -3.52
N CYS A 105 -9.25 -6.07 -3.72
CA CYS A 105 -10.17 -6.44 -2.66
C CYS A 105 -10.55 -7.91 -2.85
N GLY A 106 -10.19 -8.77 -1.91
CA GLY A 106 -10.55 -10.19 -1.89
C GLY A 106 -11.57 -10.46 -0.79
N SER A 107 -12.61 -11.24 -1.11
CA SER A 107 -13.54 -11.80 -0.12
C SER A 107 -13.16 -13.26 0.15
N GLY A 108 -13.05 -13.62 1.44
CA GLY A 108 -12.90 -15.01 1.88
C GLY A 108 -14.24 -15.71 2.11
#